data_AF-A0A7V0XUX0-F1
#
_entry.id   AF-A0A7V0XUX0-F1
#
_cell.length_a   1.000
_cell.length_b   1.000
_cell.length_c   1.000
_cell.angle_alpha   90.00
_cell.angle_beta   90.00
_cell.angle_gamma   90.00
#
_symmetry.space_group_name_H-M   'P 1'
#
loop_
_entity.id
_entity.type
_entity.pdbx_description
1 polymer ?
#
loop_
_entity_poly.entity_id
_entity_poly.type
_entity_poly.pdbx_seq_one_letter_code
_entity_poly.pdbx_strand_id
1 'polypeptide(L)'
;MKLLIDLFLLRETPYRYAAENPRSPLWMPFLLIGTGAVYGILVAIFQRILGGNLQGFAVQDISNPILMGGNILSGIFVALIFHGGVTMVIWLMARGVGGAGRLAVLYRSTAFILPLAVPAFPYMAAHSVPAESQASLILPLGWSYPLLAAIALVMVIVGLFRLFRVTQKLSTFRCGFAVFLVFFFSLAVYFLQ
;
A
#
# COMPACT_ATOMS: atom_id res chain seq x y z
N MET A 1 -15.98 -0.91 12.45
CA MET A 1 -14.89 -0.32 13.26
C MET A 1 -13.96 -1.35 13.90
N LYS A 2 -14.46 -2.37 14.61
CA LYS A 2 -13.62 -3.41 15.27
C LYS A 2 -12.59 -4.08 14.35
N LEU A 3 -12.95 -4.40 13.10
CA LEU A 3 -12.03 -5.03 12.13
C LEU A 3 -10.82 -4.17 11.78
N LEU A 4 -11.00 -2.85 11.61
CA LEU A 4 -9.89 -1.95 11.31
C LEU A 4 -8.98 -1.78 12.53
N ILE A 5 -9.55 -1.65 13.73
CA ILE A 5 -8.76 -1.60 14.97
C ILE A 5 -7.93 -2.88 15.12
N ASP A 6 -8.56 -4.06 14.97
CA ASP A 6 -7.86 -5.34 15.04
C ASP A 6 -6.76 -5.46 13.97
N LEU A 7 -6.95 -4.86 12.79
CA LEU A 7 -5.94 -4.80 11.73
C LEU A 7 -4.72 -3.98 12.14
N PHE A 8 -4.90 -2.76 12.65
CA PHE A 8 -3.81 -1.91 13.13
C PHE A 8 -3.14 -2.48 14.40
N LEU A 9 -3.86 -3.29 15.18
CA LEU A 9 -3.30 -4.10 16.27
C LEU A 9 -2.66 -5.41 15.79
N LEU A 10 -2.56 -5.63 14.47
CA LEU A 10 -1.90 -6.77 13.84
C LEU A 10 -2.45 -8.15 14.29
N ARG A 11 -3.75 -8.19 14.63
CA ARG A 11 -4.45 -9.41 15.04
C ARG A 11 -4.84 -10.27 13.84
N GLU A 12 -5.12 -11.54 14.08
CA GLU A 12 -5.49 -12.48 13.01
C GLU A 12 -6.93 -12.32 12.49
N THR A 13 -7.81 -11.69 13.28
CA THR A 13 -9.25 -11.55 13.01
C THR A 13 -9.54 -10.99 11.60
N PRO A 14 -8.89 -9.92 11.12
CA PRO A 14 -9.19 -9.35 9.80
C PRO A 14 -8.81 -10.29 8.66
N TYR A 15 -7.71 -11.04 8.80
CA TYR A 15 -7.27 -11.98 7.78
C TYR A 15 -8.18 -13.21 7.71
N ARG A 16 -8.66 -13.69 8.88
CA ARG A 16 -9.67 -14.75 8.95
C ARG A 16 -10.98 -14.30 8.33
N TYR A 17 -11.44 -13.09 8.68
CA TYR A 17 -12.62 -12.49 8.06
C TYR A 17 -12.48 -12.40 6.54
N ALA A 18 -11.32 -11.93 6.04
CA ALA A 18 -11.07 -11.84 4.61
C ALA A 18 -11.13 -13.21 3.90
N ALA A 19 -10.62 -14.26 4.55
CA ALA A 19 -10.55 -15.60 3.98
C ALA A 19 -11.88 -16.37 4.02
N GLU A 20 -12.60 -16.28 5.14
CA GLU A 20 -13.71 -17.17 5.50
C GLU A 20 -15.08 -16.50 5.31
N ASN A 21 -15.18 -15.17 5.41
CA ASN A 21 -16.47 -14.50 5.34
C ASN A 21 -16.91 -14.26 3.88
N PRO A 22 -18.13 -14.65 3.48
CA PRO A 22 -18.62 -14.43 2.11
C PRO A 22 -18.84 -12.95 1.76
N ARG A 23 -18.95 -12.07 2.77
CA ARG A 23 -19.08 -10.62 2.56
C ARG A 23 -17.72 -9.92 2.43
N SER A 24 -16.60 -10.60 2.61
CA SER A 24 -15.27 -9.98 2.48
C SER A 24 -14.99 -9.33 1.11
N PRO A 25 -15.46 -9.87 -0.03
CA PRO A 25 -15.27 -9.23 -1.33
C PRO A 25 -15.90 -7.83 -1.42
N LEU A 26 -17.01 -7.59 -0.69
CA LEU A 26 -17.68 -6.29 -0.68
C LEU A 26 -16.83 -5.20 -0.02
N TRP A 27 -15.89 -5.56 0.87
CA TRP A 27 -15.01 -4.60 1.53
C TRP A 27 -13.80 -4.21 0.69
N MET A 28 -13.39 -5.06 -0.27
CA MET A 28 -12.17 -4.82 -1.03
C MET A 28 -12.21 -3.53 -1.85
N PRO A 29 -13.29 -3.20 -2.58
CA PRO A 29 -13.37 -1.94 -3.31
C PRO A 29 -13.20 -0.74 -2.38
N PHE A 30 -13.81 -0.75 -1.20
CA PHE A 30 -13.67 0.35 -0.24
C PHE A 30 -12.24 0.51 0.26
N LEU A 31 -11.53 -0.60 0.52
CA LEU A 31 -10.13 -0.56 0.94
C LEU A 31 -9.23 -0.07 -0.20
N LEU A 32 -9.40 -0.60 -1.41
CA LEU A 32 -8.62 -0.21 -2.59
C LEU A 32 -8.85 1.24 -2.99
N ILE A 33 -10.11 1.62 -3.17
CA ILE A 33 -10.51 2.98 -3.56
C ILE A 33 -10.16 3.97 -2.45
N GLY A 34 -10.47 3.65 -1.18
CA GLY A 34 -10.19 4.52 -0.05
C GLY A 34 -8.68 4.75 0.12
N THR A 35 -7.88 3.69 0.12
CA THR A 35 -6.42 3.81 0.22
C THR A 35 -5.81 4.55 -0.97
N GLY A 36 -6.24 4.24 -2.19
CA GLY A 36 -5.78 4.95 -3.39
C GLY A 36 -6.17 6.42 -3.42
N ALA A 37 -7.40 6.75 -3.01
CA ALA A 37 -7.85 8.14 -2.91
C ALA A 37 -7.07 8.93 -1.86
N VAL A 38 -6.80 8.35 -0.68
CA VAL A 38 -5.98 9.01 0.36
C VAL A 38 -4.58 9.30 -0.17
N TYR A 39 -3.96 8.34 -0.86
CA TYR A 39 -2.65 8.56 -1.50
C TYR A 39 -2.71 9.68 -2.54
N GLY A 40 -3.69 9.65 -3.45
CA GLY A 40 -3.87 10.67 -4.48
C GLY A 40 -4.11 12.08 -3.91
N ILE A 41 -4.90 12.19 -2.84
CA ILE A 41 -5.12 13.46 -2.13
C ILE A 41 -3.79 14.00 -1.59
N LEU A 42 -2.98 13.15 -0.95
CA LEU A 42 -1.68 13.57 -0.43
C LEU A 42 -0.74 14.04 -1.54
N VAL A 43 -0.69 13.34 -2.67
CA VAL A 43 0.10 13.75 -3.84
C VAL A 43 -0.37 15.13 -4.35
N ALA A 44 -1.68 15.34 -4.52
CA ALA A 44 -2.22 16.62 -4.96
C ALA A 44 -1.88 17.77 -4.00
N ILE A 45 -1.99 17.53 -2.69
CA ILE A 45 -1.63 18.51 -1.66
C ILE A 45 -0.13 18.86 -1.76
N PHE A 46 0.74 17.86 -1.88
CA PHE A 46 2.19 18.10 -1.93
C PHE A 46 2.62 18.76 -3.24
N GLN A 47 2.03 18.39 -4.38
CA GLN A 47 2.21 19.11 -5.65
C GLN A 47 1.78 20.57 -5.50
N ARG A 48 0.67 20.85 -4.83
CA ARG A 48 0.21 22.23 -4.59
C ARG A 48 1.16 23.01 -3.68
N ILE A 49 1.71 22.39 -2.65
CA ILE A 49 2.64 23.03 -1.71
C ILE A 49 4.00 23.30 -2.36
N LEU A 50 4.55 22.32 -3.09
CA LEU A 50 5.90 22.40 -3.67
C LEU A 50 5.92 23.11 -5.04
N GLY A 51 4.78 23.23 -5.70
CA GLY A 51 4.66 23.83 -7.03
C GLY A 51 5.36 23.02 -8.11
N GLY A 52 5.98 23.72 -9.06
CA GLY A 52 6.67 23.12 -10.22
C GLY A 52 5.75 22.92 -11.42
N ASN A 53 6.19 22.06 -12.34
CA ASN A 53 5.46 21.75 -13.58
C ASN A 53 4.99 20.29 -13.60
N LEU A 54 3.76 20.07 -14.06
CA LEU A 54 3.23 18.76 -14.43
C LEU A 54 3.10 18.71 -15.95
N GLN A 55 3.95 17.92 -16.61
CA GLN A 55 3.94 17.75 -18.07
C GLN A 55 3.97 19.08 -18.83
N GLY A 56 4.79 20.04 -18.36
CA GLY A 56 4.94 21.37 -18.97
C GLY A 56 3.90 22.41 -18.53
N PHE A 57 2.92 22.05 -17.70
CA PHE A 57 1.96 23.01 -17.11
C PHE A 57 2.34 23.34 -15.68
N ALA A 58 2.43 24.63 -15.34
CA ALA A 58 2.69 25.04 -13.97
C ALA A 58 1.53 24.59 -13.06
N VAL A 59 1.85 23.93 -11.94
CA VAL A 59 0.85 23.38 -11.02
C VAL A 59 -0.12 24.45 -10.52
N GLN A 60 0.38 25.68 -10.32
CA GLN A 60 -0.42 26.85 -9.91
C GLN A 60 -1.56 27.21 -10.86
N ASP A 61 -1.40 26.93 -12.16
CA ASP A 61 -2.38 27.27 -13.19
C ASP A 61 -3.46 26.18 -13.33
N ILE A 62 -3.21 24.99 -12.77
CA ILE A 62 -4.18 23.89 -12.75
C ILE A 62 -5.19 24.13 -11.64
N SER A 63 -6.48 24.16 -11.98
CA SER A 63 -7.54 24.34 -10.97
C SER A 63 -7.52 23.22 -9.91
N ASN A 64 -7.84 23.58 -8.65
CA ASN A 64 -7.87 22.64 -7.53
C ASN A 64 -8.74 21.39 -7.78
N PRO A 65 -9.97 21.49 -8.33
CA PRO A 65 -10.78 20.31 -8.60
C PRO A 65 -10.14 19.35 -9.61
N ILE A 66 -9.49 19.89 -10.64
CA ILE A 66 -8.81 19.08 -11.67
C ILE A 66 -7.58 18.40 -11.08
N LEU A 67 -6.73 19.13 -10.36
CA LEU A 67 -5.53 18.59 -9.73
C LEU A 67 -5.86 17.48 -8.73
N MET A 68 -6.86 17.73 -7.87
CA MET A 68 -7.29 16.78 -6.84
C MET A 68 -7.97 15.56 -7.48
N GLY A 69 -8.93 15.79 -8.38
CA GLY A 69 -9.68 14.71 -9.05
C GLY A 69 -8.76 13.80 -9.86
N GLY A 70 -7.83 14.38 -10.65
CA GLY A 70 -6.86 13.62 -11.43
C GLY A 70 -5.97 12.74 -10.57
N ASN A 71 -5.41 13.29 -9.48
CA ASN A 71 -4.57 12.52 -8.57
C ASN A 71 -5.35 11.48 -7.76
N ILE A 72 -6.61 11.72 -7.37
CA ILE A 72 -7.46 10.70 -6.75
C ILE A 72 -7.65 9.51 -7.70
N LEU A 73 -8.03 9.77 -8.94
CA LEU A 73 -8.22 8.71 -9.95
C LEU A 73 -6.92 7.95 -10.21
N SER A 74 -5.80 8.67 -10.35
CA SER A 74 -4.47 8.07 -10.50
C SER A 74 -4.11 7.20 -9.29
N GLY A 75 -4.32 7.69 -8.06
CA GLY A 75 -4.04 6.94 -6.83
C GLY A 75 -4.88 5.67 -6.70
N ILE A 76 -6.16 5.71 -7.08
CA ILE A 76 -7.02 4.51 -7.15
C ILE A 76 -6.47 3.52 -8.17
N PHE A 77 -6.08 3.98 -9.36
CA PHE A 77 -5.51 3.12 -10.40
C PHE A 77 -4.19 2.48 -9.98
N VAL A 78 -3.29 3.25 -9.36
CA VAL A 78 -2.04 2.76 -8.76
C VAL A 78 -2.35 1.70 -7.70
N ALA A 79 -3.31 1.93 -6.80
CA ALA A 79 -3.69 0.96 -5.79
C ALA A 79 -4.21 -0.36 -6.39
N LEU A 80 -4.99 -0.30 -7.47
CA LEU A 80 -5.51 -1.48 -8.17
C LEU A 80 -4.38 -2.30 -8.84
N ILE A 81 -3.49 -1.63 -9.59
CA ILE A 81 -2.35 -2.30 -10.24
C ILE A 81 -1.41 -2.88 -9.19
N PHE A 82 -1.05 -2.09 -8.18
CA PHE A 82 -0.17 -2.51 -7.10
C PHE A 82 -0.75 -3.71 -6.35
N HIS A 83 -2.05 -3.68 -6.01
CA HIS A 83 -2.72 -4.79 -5.35
C HIS A 83 -2.70 -6.08 -6.19
N GLY A 84 -2.95 -5.97 -7.49
CA GLY A 84 -2.85 -7.10 -8.42
C GLY A 84 -1.43 -7.68 -8.45
N GLY A 85 -0.43 -6.83 -8.69
CA GLY A 85 0.98 -7.22 -8.77
C GLY A 85 1.49 -7.85 -7.47
N VAL A 86 1.28 -7.19 -6.32
CA VAL A 86 1.69 -7.69 -5.01
C VAL A 86 0.97 -9.00 -4.66
N THR A 87 -0.30 -9.14 -5.01
CA THR A 87 -1.01 -10.42 -4.79
C THR A 87 -0.36 -11.55 -5.58
N MET A 88 0.05 -11.31 -6.83
CA MET A 88 0.74 -12.32 -7.63
C MET A 88 2.09 -12.72 -7.01
N VAL A 89 2.88 -11.74 -6.56
CA VAL A 89 4.15 -12.00 -5.86
C VAL A 89 3.90 -12.83 -4.60
N ILE A 90 2.96 -12.41 -3.75
CA ILE A 90 2.60 -13.13 -2.51
C ILE A 90 2.13 -14.55 -2.81
N TRP A 91 1.34 -14.75 -3.86
CA TRP A 91 0.89 -16.06 -4.29
C TRP A 91 2.05 -16.95 -4.76
N LEU A 92 2.97 -16.41 -5.56
CA LEU A 92 4.18 -17.13 -5.98
C LEU A 92 5.03 -17.54 -4.77
N MET A 93 5.25 -16.63 -3.81
CA MET A 93 6.01 -16.96 -2.60
C MET A 93 5.29 -17.98 -1.73
N ALA A 94 3.96 -17.90 -1.60
CA ALA A 94 3.17 -18.93 -0.92
C ALA A 94 3.38 -20.30 -1.56
N ARG A 95 3.32 -20.39 -2.90
CA ARG A 95 3.56 -21.64 -3.64
C ARG A 95 5.00 -22.13 -3.45
N GLY A 96 5.98 -21.23 -3.54
CA GLY A 96 7.40 -21.54 -3.41
C GLY A 96 7.77 -22.14 -2.05
N VAL A 97 7.05 -21.80 -0.99
CA VAL A 97 7.27 -22.39 0.35
C VAL A 97 6.33 -23.56 0.68
N GLY A 98 5.61 -24.09 -0.30
CA GLY A 98 4.70 -25.23 -0.16
C GLY A 98 3.34 -24.89 0.47
N GLY A 99 2.88 -23.65 0.35
CA GLY A 99 1.56 -23.20 0.79
C GLY A 99 0.43 -23.64 -0.14
N ALA A 100 -0.80 -23.53 0.37
CA ALA A 100 -2.01 -23.99 -0.32
C ALA A 100 -2.25 -23.29 -1.68
N GLY A 101 -1.66 -22.12 -1.93
CA GLY A 101 -1.73 -21.44 -3.22
C GLY A 101 -3.09 -20.85 -3.56
N ARG A 102 -3.91 -20.54 -2.55
CA ARG A 102 -5.30 -20.09 -2.72
C ARG A 102 -5.34 -18.64 -3.20
N LEU A 103 -5.16 -18.40 -4.50
CA LEU A 103 -5.05 -17.07 -5.08
C LEU A 103 -6.24 -16.16 -4.75
N ALA A 104 -7.48 -16.63 -4.89
CA ALA A 104 -8.67 -15.84 -4.58
C ALA A 104 -8.78 -15.46 -3.08
N VAL A 105 -8.25 -16.30 -2.18
CA VAL A 105 -8.18 -15.97 -0.75
C VAL A 105 -7.10 -14.91 -0.52
N LEU A 106 -5.92 -15.10 -1.12
CA LEU A 106 -4.82 -14.13 -1.02
C LEU A 106 -5.23 -12.77 -1.57
N TYR A 107 -5.84 -12.71 -2.76
CA TYR A 107 -6.33 -11.48 -3.38
C TYR A 107 -7.27 -10.70 -2.45
N ARG A 108 -8.19 -11.40 -1.77
CA ARG A 108 -9.07 -10.79 -0.76
C ARG A 108 -8.30 -10.33 0.46
N SER A 109 -7.43 -11.17 1.02
CA SER A 109 -6.70 -10.87 2.25
C SER A 109 -5.64 -9.77 2.07
N THR A 110 -5.02 -9.64 0.91
CA THR A 110 -4.01 -8.59 0.63
C THR A 110 -4.64 -7.20 0.55
N ALA A 111 -5.93 -7.09 0.16
CA ALA A 111 -6.64 -5.82 0.23
C ALA A 111 -6.77 -5.30 1.68
N PHE A 112 -6.84 -6.21 2.67
CA PHE A 112 -6.84 -5.86 4.09
C PHE A 112 -5.47 -5.46 4.61
N ILE A 113 -4.37 -5.71 3.88
CA ILE A 113 -3.04 -5.24 4.27
C ILE A 113 -2.83 -3.78 3.84
N LEU A 114 -3.48 -3.32 2.75
CA LEU A 114 -3.30 -1.98 2.21
C LEU A 114 -3.42 -0.84 3.24
N PRO A 115 -4.40 -0.84 4.18
CA PRO A 115 -4.47 0.19 5.20
C PRO A 115 -3.23 0.29 6.09
N LEU A 116 -2.48 -0.79 6.27
CA LEU A 116 -1.24 -0.79 7.06
C LEU A 116 -0.12 0.00 6.36
N ALA A 117 -0.23 0.23 5.06
CA ALA A 117 0.71 1.04 4.29
C ALA A 117 0.42 2.55 4.38
N VAL A 118 -0.77 2.96 4.85
CA VAL A 118 -1.18 4.38 4.91
C VAL A 118 -0.16 5.28 5.64
N PRO A 119 0.48 4.87 6.74
CA PRO A 119 1.50 5.71 7.37
C PRO A 119 2.70 6.02 6.45
N ALA A 120 3.00 5.20 5.44
CA ALA A 120 4.06 5.47 4.47
C ALA A 120 3.67 6.53 3.41
N PHE A 121 2.39 6.86 3.28
CA PHE A 121 1.92 7.68 2.16
C PHE A 121 2.50 9.08 2.10
N PRO A 122 2.72 9.81 3.21
CA PRO A 122 3.44 11.08 3.15
C PRO A 122 4.84 10.93 2.54
N TYR A 123 5.58 9.89 2.91
CA TYR A 123 6.91 9.64 2.32
C TYR A 123 6.80 9.36 0.82
N MET A 124 5.90 8.46 0.42
CA MET A 124 5.69 8.09 -0.99
C MET A 124 5.20 9.28 -1.83
N ALA A 125 4.27 10.08 -1.30
CA ALA A 125 3.71 11.23 -2.00
C ALA A 125 4.77 12.32 -2.19
N ALA A 126 5.62 12.56 -1.18
CA ALA A 126 6.70 13.54 -1.30
C ALA A 126 7.70 13.16 -2.41
N HIS A 127 8.00 11.86 -2.57
CA HIS A 127 8.91 11.36 -3.59
C HIS A 127 8.27 11.21 -4.99
N SER A 128 6.95 11.35 -5.11
CA SER A 128 6.25 11.32 -6.39
C SER A 128 5.99 12.70 -6.98
N VAL A 129 6.36 13.78 -6.27
CA VAL A 129 6.29 15.14 -6.81
C VAL A 129 7.51 15.36 -7.74
N PRO A 130 7.33 15.96 -8.93
CA PRO A 130 8.43 16.19 -9.87
C PRO A 130 9.61 16.98 -9.26
N ALA A 131 10.84 16.64 -9.69
CA ALA A 131 12.08 17.26 -9.21
C ALA A 131 12.23 18.75 -9.59
N GLU A 132 11.49 19.23 -10.60
CA GLU A 132 11.41 20.65 -10.97
C GLU A 132 10.62 21.52 -9.96
N SER A 133 10.02 20.89 -8.95
CA SER A 133 9.40 21.60 -7.84
C SER A 133 10.44 22.44 -7.09
N GLN A 134 10.05 23.64 -6.64
CA GLN A 134 11.01 24.58 -6.05
C GLN A 134 11.55 23.99 -4.74
N ALA A 135 12.81 23.54 -4.77
CA ALA A 135 13.52 22.85 -3.70
C ALA A 135 13.63 23.62 -2.36
N SER A 136 13.09 24.84 -2.27
CA SER A 136 13.15 25.71 -1.10
C SER A 136 11.97 25.57 -0.13
N LEU A 137 10.89 24.88 -0.49
CA LEU A 137 9.72 24.71 0.37
C LEU A 137 9.78 23.40 1.17
N ILE A 138 9.83 23.53 2.50
CA ILE A 138 9.86 22.42 3.44
C ILE A 138 8.43 21.89 3.63
N LEU A 139 8.20 20.61 3.32
CA LEU A 139 6.91 19.97 3.61
C LEU A 139 6.63 19.94 5.12
N PRO A 140 5.39 20.20 5.56
CA PRO A 140 5.02 20.14 6.97
C PRO A 140 5.34 18.77 7.58
N LEU A 141 6.15 18.73 8.65
CA LEU A 141 6.56 17.49 9.31
C LEU A 141 7.38 16.52 8.42
N GLY A 142 8.03 17.01 7.35
CA GLY A 142 8.77 16.16 6.41
C GLY A 142 9.81 15.23 7.06
N TRP A 143 10.43 15.66 8.16
CA TRP A 143 11.38 14.85 8.95
C TRP A 143 10.78 13.56 9.54
N SER A 144 9.45 13.54 9.76
CA SER A 144 8.74 12.39 10.33
C SER A 144 8.38 11.32 9.28
N TYR A 145 8.40 11.67 8.00
CA TYR A 145 7.91 10.79 6.93
C TYR A 145 8.72 9.49 6.79
N PRO A 146 10.07 9.50 6.85
CA PRO A 146 10.84 8.26 6.82
C PRO A 146 10.53 7.33 8.00
N LEU A 147 10.29 7.89 9.20
CA LEU A 147 9.92 7.12 10.38
C LEU A 147 8.54 6.46 10.20
N LEU A 148 7.55 7.20 9.69
CA LEU A 148 6.23 6.65 9.41
C LEU A 148 6.26 5.58 8.32
N ALA A 149 7.11 5.74 7.30
CA ALA A 149 7.35 4.73 6.28
C ALA A 149 7.98 3.45 6.86
N ALA A 150 8.95 3.58 7.77
CA ALA A 150 9.53 2.44 8.48
C ALA A 150 8.49 1.71 9.35
N ILE A 151 7.63 2.45 10.07
CA ILE A 151 6.53 1.89 10.85
C ILE A 151 5.57 1.11 9.94
N ALA A 152 5.12 1.71 8.84
CA ALA A 152 4.26 1.05 7.86
C ALA A 152 4.90 -0.22 7.29
N LEU A 153 6.19 -0.18 6.96
CA LEU A 153 6.93 -1.35 6.47
C LEU A 153 6.90 -2.49 7.49
N VAL A 154 7.17 -2.21 8.77
CA VAL A 154 7.08 -3.21 9.85
C VAL A 154 5.65 -3.76 9.98
N MET A 155 4.64 -2.88 9.95
CA MET A 155 3.23 -3.29 10.03
C MET A 155 2.84 -4.20 8.86
N VAL A 156 3.26 -3.86 7.63
CA VAL A 156 3.02 -4.68 6.43
C VAL A 156 3.73 -6.02 6.52
N ILE A 157 5.00 -6.07 6.96
CA ILE A 157 5.76 -7.31 7.14
C ILE A 157 5.05 -8.24 8.15
N VAL A 158 4.66 -7.71 9.31
CA VAL A 158 3.94 -8.50 10.33
C VAL A 158 2.56 -8.91 9.82
N GLY A 159 1.86 -8.01 9.11
CA GLY A 159 0.57 -8.30 8.50
C GLY A 159 0.65 -9.42 7.46
N LEU A 160 1.67 -9.43 6.61
CA LEU A 160 1.95 -10.49 5.65
C LEU A 160 2.24 -11.82 6.34
N PHE A 161 3.02 -11.81 7.43
CA PHE A 161 3.27 -13.01 8.22
C PHE A 161 1.97 -13.62 8.74
N ARG A 162 1.09 -12.79 9.33
CA ARG A 162 -0.22 -13.22 9.85
C ARG A 162 -1.15 -13.70 8.72
N LEU A 163 -1.16 -13.00 7.59
CA LEU A 163 -1.90 -13.39 6.40
C LEU A 163 -1.47 -14.77 5.91
N PHE A 164 -0.16 -15.05 5.79
CA PHE A 164 0.32 -16.37 5.38
C PHE A 164 -0.04 -17.46 6.39
N ARG A 165 0.11 -17.20 7.70
CA ARG A 165 -0.27 -18.14 8.77
C ARG A 165 -1.74 -18.55 8.65
N VAL A 166 -2.63 -17.58 8.48
CA VAL A 166 -4.08 -17.80 8.43
C VAL A 166 -4.49 -18.44 7.10
N THR A 167 -4.05 -17.90 5.97
CA THR A 167 -4.60 -18.27 4.66
C THR A 167 -3.95 -19.50 4.05
N GLN A 168 -2.66 -19.74 4.34
CA GLN A 168 -1.88 -20.81 3.71
C GLN A 168 -1.60 -21.99 4.64
N LYS A 169 -1.98 -21.91 5.92
CA LYS A 169 -1.74 -22.95 6.95
C LYS A 169 -0.27 -23.39 7.05
N LEU A 170 0.64 -22.46 6.80
CA LEU A 170 2.08 -22.69 6.83
C LEU A 170 2.62 -22.70 8.26
N SER A 171 3.73 -23.41 8.50
CA SER A 171 4.48 -23.31 9.77
C SER A 171 5.08 -21.91 9.96
N THR A 172 5.41 -21.53 11.20
CA THR A 172 6.03 -20.23 11.51
C THR A 172 7.28 -19.97 10.66
N PHE A 173 8.16 -20.96 10.53
CA PHE A 173 9.37 -20.85 9.71
C PHE A 173 9.05 -20.57 8.23
N ARG A 174 8.11 -21.32 7.64
CA ARG A 174 7.72 -21.14 6.24
C ARG A 174 7.03 -19.79 6.00
N CYS A 175 6.25 -19.30 6.97
CA CYS A 175 5.69 -17.95 6.90
C CYS A 175 6.78 -16.88 6.91
N GLY A 176 7.73 -16.99 7.84
CA GLY A 176 8.88 -16.08 7.90
C GLY A 176 9.67 -16.08 6.59
N PHE A 177 9.94 -17.26 6.04
CA PHE A 177 10.65 -17.40 4.78
C PHE A 177 9.85 -16.82 3.59
N ALA A 178 8.54 -17.01 3.52
CA ALA A 178 7.71 -16.40 2.48
C ALA A 178 7.73 -14.87 2.55
N VAL A 179 7.61 -14.28 3.75
CA VAL A 179 7.70 -12.83 3.94
C VAL A 179 9.08 -12.31 3.56
N PHE A 180 10.14 -13.03 3.96
CA PHE A 180 11.51 -12.73 3.55
C PHE A 180 11.65 -12.70 2.03
N LEU A 181 11.12 -13.69 1.31
CA LEU A 181 11.16 -13.71 -0.15
C LEU A 181 10.39 -12.54 -0.78
N VAL A 182 9.21 -12.17 -0.25
CA VAL A 182 8.46 -10.99 -0.71
C VAL A 182 9.24 -9.71 -0.50
N PHE A 183 9.90 -9.56 0.65
CA PHE A 183 10.72 -8.39 0.96
C PHE A 183 11.92 -8.28 0.01
N PHE A 184 12.69 -9.35 -0.16
CA PHE A 184 13.86 -9.35 -1.04
C PHE A 184 13.50 -9.20 -2.52
N PHE A 185 12.37 -9.77 -2.96
CA PHE A 185 11.86 -9.52 -4.31
C PHE A 185 11.55 -8.02 -4.51
N SER A 186 10.84 -7.40 -3.56
CA SER A 186 10.54 -5.97 -3.62
C SER A 186 11.81 -5.11 -3.63
N LEU A 187 12.80 -5.49 -2.83
CA LEU A 187 14.09 -4.81 -2.79
C LEU A 187 14.88 -4.96 -4.11
N ALA A 188 14.86 -6.14 -4.71
CA ALA A 188 15.49 -6.37 -6.01
C ALA A 188 14.82 -5.55 -7.12
N VAL A 189 13.48 -5.47 -7.13
CA VAL A 189 12.76 -4.61 -8.08
C VAL A 189 13.12 -3.14 -7.90
N TYR A 190 13.27 -2.66 -6.65
CA TYR A 190 13.69 -1.30 -6.38
C TYR A 190 15.10 -0.98 -6.93
N PHE A 191 16.05 -1.89 -6.79
CA PHE A 191 17.43 -1.70 -7.27
C PHE A 191 17.61 -1.89 -8.79
N LEU A 192 16.59 -2.37 -9.49
CA LEU A 192 16.60 -2.51 -10.95
C LEU A 192 16.09 -1.26 -11.69
N GLN A 193 15.59 -0.27 -10.96
CA GLN A 193 15.11 1.02 -11.48
C GLN A 193 16.26 2.04 -11.53
#